data_AF-V9F6A4-F1
#
_entry.id   AF-V9F6A4-F1
#
_cell.length_a   1.000
_cell.length_b   1.000
_cell.length_c   1.000
_cell.angle_alpha   90.00
_cell.angle_beta   90.00
_cell.angle_gamma   90.00
#
_symmetry.space_group_name_H-M   'P 1'
#
loop_
_entity.id
_entity.type
_entity.pdbx_description
1 polymer ?
#
loop_
_entity_poly.entity_id
_entity_poly.type
_entity_poly.pdbx_seq_one_letter_code
_entity_poly.pdbx_strand_id
1 'polypeptide(L)'
;MGLGDFEQALHLEIRDQFESACIVGYLFYWKQAIRRKMISLGIARVEVAAAMESGVLDLFTVLPVNVLQKTGIPFVIKTLYRLIVPTEADRKEKWQAFWDYFVKTW
;
A
#
# COMPACT_ATOMS: atom_id res chain seq x y z
N MET A 1 -13.71 22.32 5.59
CA MET A 1 -13.82 20.85 5.71
C MET A 1 -12.40 20.31 5.80
N GLY A 2 -11.97 19.97 7.01
CA GLY A 2 -10.66 19.37 7.24
C GLY A 2 -10.65 17.90 6.82
N LEU A 3 -9.47 17.32 6.67
CA LEU A 3 -9.31 15.89 6.32
C LEU A 3 -10.07 14.95 7.28
N GLY A 4 -10.21 15.33 8.56
CA GLY A 4 -10.96 14.57 9.56
C GLY A 4 -12.49 14.61 9.38
N ASP A 5 -13.04 15.68 8.79
CA ASP A 5 -14.49 15.82 8.58
C ASP A 5 -14.98 14.89 7.46
N PHE A 6 -14.16 14.70 6.42
CA PHE A 6 -14.51 13.86 5.28
C PHE A 6 -14.48 12.37 5.63
N GLU A 7 -13.46 11.92 6.35
CA GLU A 7 -13.36 10.52 6.78
C GLU A 7 -14.53 10.14 7.70
N GLN A 8 -14.90 11.02 8.63
CA GLN A 8 -16.01 10.78 9.53
C GLN A 8 -17.34 10.71 8.77
N ALA A 9 -17.59 11.64 7.84
CA ALA A 9 -18.78 11.60 6.99
C ALA A 9 -18.83 10.33 6.12
N LEU A 10 -17.70 9.93 5.53
CA LEU A 10 -17.60 8.72 4.71
C LEU A 10 -17.81 7.45 5.54
N HIS A 11 -17.29 7.40 6.77
CA HIS A 11 -17.49 6.28 7.68
C HIS A 11 -18.95 6.12 8.09
N LEU A 12 -19.65 7.24 8.33
CA LEU A 12 -21.07 7.23 8.66
C LEU A 12 -21.90 6.71 7.48
N GLU A 13 -21.66 7.21 6.28
CA GLU A 13 -22.38 6.78 5.07
C GLU A 13 -22.15 5.30 4.75
N ILE A 14 -20.92 4.80 4.87
CA ILE A 14 -20.63 3.39 4.60
C ILE A 14 -21.30 2.49 5.64
N ARG A 15 -21.40 2.89 6.92
CA ARG A 15 -22.14 2.12 7.93
C ARG A 15 -23.64 2.11 7.70
N ASP A 16 -24.18 3.22 7.19
CA ASP A 16 -25.61 3.33 6.85
C ASP A 16 -25.98 2.43 5.68
N GLN A 17 -25.17 2.42 4.62
CA GLN A 17 -25.42 1.62 3.42
C GLN A 17 -24.99 0.14 3.56
N PHE A 18 -23.98 -0.13 4.38
CA PHE A 18 -23.38 -1.46 4.54
C PHE A 18 -23.09 -1.74 6.02
N GLU A 19 -24.12 -2.14 6.77
CA GLU A 19 -24.05 -2.34 8.23
C GLU A 19 -22.94 -3.33 8.67
N SER A 20 -22.59 -4.30 7.81
CA SER A 20 -21.52 -5.28 8.07
C SER A 20 -20.12 -4.85 7.58
N ALA A 21 -19.97 -3.64 7.04
CA ALA A 21 -18.69 -3.19 6.49
C ALA A 21 -17.66 -2.92 7.61
N CYS A 22 -16.53 -3.63 7.56
CA CYS A 22 -15.38 -3.34 8.40
C CYS A 22 -14.65 -2.12 7.85
N ILE A 23 -14.93 -0.95 8.42
CA ILE A 23 -14.32 0.30 7.98
C ILE A 23 -12.95 0.47 8.66
N VAL A 24 -11.89 0.28 7.88
CA VAL A 24 -10.51 0.46 8.32
C VAL A 24 -9.99 1.81 7.80
N GLY A 25 -10.29 2.90 8.51
CA GLY A 25 -9.85 4.26 8.14
C GLY A 25 -8.33 4.38 7.94
N TYR A 26 -7.55 3.57 8.67
CA TYR A 26 -6.09 3.52 8.55
C TYR A 26 -5.58 2.99 7.21
N LEU A 27 -6.31 2.09 6.54
CA LEU A 27 -5.83 1.48 5.30
C LEU A 27 -5.78 2.50 4.15
N PHE A 28 -6.77 3.38 4.09
CA PHE A 28 -6.81 4.43 3.06
C PHE A 28 -5.63 5.38 3.20
N TYR A 29 -5.38 5.92 4.40
CA TYR A 29 -4.24 6.80 4.62
C TYR A 29 -2.91 6.12 4.43
N TRP A 30 -2.81 4.86 4.87
CA TRP A 30 -1.61 4.07 4.69
C TRP A 30 -1.29 3.85 3.20
N LYS A 31 -2.29 3.43 2.40
CA LYS A 31 -2.15 3.34 0.94
C LYS A 31 -1.80 4.68 0.32
N GLN A 32 -2.42 5.76 0.78
CA GLN A 32 -2.14 7.10 0.28
C GLN A 32 -0.70 7.54 0.59
N ALA A 33 -0.20 7.30 1.81
CA ALA A 33 1.17 7.62 2.22
C ALA A 33 2.20 6.82 1.40
N ILE A 34 1.96 5.53 1.22
CA ILE A 34 2.81 4.65 0.41
C ILE A 34 2.81 5.07 -1.06
N ARG A 35 1.64 5.38 -1.63
CA ARG A 35 1.52 5.89 -2.99
C ARG A 35 2.30 7.19 -3.18
N ARG A 36 2.17 8.14 -2.26
CA ARG A 36 2.94 9.41 -2.29
C ARG A 36 4.45 9.13 -2.23
N LYS A 37 4.89 8.18 -1.39
CA LYS A 37 6.30 7.79 -1.32
C LYS A 37 6.81 7.22 -2.63
N MET A 38 6.10 6.26 -3.24
CA MET A 38 6.54 5.69 -4.53
C MET A 38 6.63 6.75 -5.63
N ILE A 39 5.66 7.67 -5.69
CA ILE A 39 5.70 8.81 -6.63
C ILE A 39 6.91 9.71 -6.37
N SER A 40 7.22 10.00 -5.09
CA SER A 40 8.38 10.82 -4.73
C SER A 40 9.72 10.19 -5.11
N LEU A 41 9.78 8.86 -5.19
CA LEU A 41 10.95 8.09 -5.64
C LEU A 41 11.02 7.96 -7.17
N GLY A 42 10.06 8.51 -7.91
CA GLY A 42 10.04 8.46 -9.37
C GLY A 42 9.73 7.07 -9.96
N ILE A 43 9.04 6.21 -9.19
CA ILE A 43 8.50 4.93 -9.68
C ILE A 43 7.41 5.23 -10.72
N ALA A 44 7.38 4.47 -11.81
CA ALA A 44 6.47 4.76 -12.92
C ALA A 44 5.00 4.60 -12.47
N ARG A 45 4.12 5.45 -12.99
CA ARG A 45 2.69 5.47 -12.59
C ARG A 45 1.99 4.12 -12.80
N VAL A 46 2.36 3.38 -13.85
CA VAL A 46 1.84 2.03 -14.12
C VAL A 46 2.24 1.04 -13.02
N GLU A 47 3.48 1.11 -12.54
CA GLU A 47 3.97 0.24 -11.47
C GLU A 47 3.37 0.64 -10.11
N VAL A 48 3.19 1.96 -9.88
CA VAL A 48 2.46 2.48 -8.71
C VAL A 48 1.01 1.99 -8.70
N ALA A 49 0.35 1.97 -9.86
CA ALA A 49 -1.02 1.48 -9.99
C ALA A 49 -1.09 -0.03 -9.67
N ALA A 50 -0.20 -0.84 -10.25
CA ALA A 50 -0.12 -2.27 -9.97
C ALA A 50 0.17 -2.56 -8.48
N ALA A 51 1.04 -1.77 -7.84
CA ALA A 51 1.33 -1.93 -6.41
C ALA A 51 0.16 -1.53 -5.50
N MET A 52 -0.75 -0.68 -5.98
CA MET A 52 -1.95 -0.24 -5.25
C MET A 52 -3.15 -1.16 -5.44
N GLU A 53 -3.07 -2.14 -6.34
CA GLU A 53 -4.10 -3.16 -6.55
C GLU A 53 -4.40 -3.93 -5.25
N SER A 54 -5.63 -4.43 -5.17
CA SER A 54 -6.08 -5.23 -4.04
C SER A 54 -5.30 -6.54 -3.95
N GLY A 55 -4.82 -6.87 -2.75
CA GLY A 55 -4.05 -8.09 -2.48
C GLY A 55 -2.55 -7.95 -2.72
N VAL A 56 -2.05 -6.75 -3.07
CA VAL A 56 -0.61 -6.49 -3.22
C VAL A 56 -0.06 -5.87 -1.95
N LEU A 57 -0.01 -4.55 -1.84
CA LEU A 57 0.55 -3.88 -0.65
C LEU A 57 -0.42 -3.93 0.53
N ASP A 58 -1.73 -3.81 0.34
CA ASP A 58 -2.72 -3.92 1.44
C ASP A 58 -2.68 -5.24 2.20
N LEU A 59 -2.11 -6.31 1.62
CA LEU A 59 -1.88 -7.56 2.33
C LEU A 59 -1.07 -7.35 3.62
N PHE A 60 -0.18 -6.35 3.67
CA PHE A 60 0.57 -6.02 4.87
C PHE A 60 -0.29 -5.60 6.05
N THR A 61 -1.49 -5.09 5.80
CA THR A 61 -2.40 -4.61 6.86
C THR A 61 -3.21 -5.73 7.52
N VAL A 62 -3.26 -6.91 6.91
CA VAL A 62 -3.99 -8.06 7.42
C VAL A 62 -3.08 -9.16 8.00
N LEU A 63 -1.77 -9.04 7.81
CA LEU A 63 -0.80 -10.01 8.31
C LEU A 63 -0.37 -9.68 9.74
N PRO A 64 -0.30 -10.68 10.65
CA PRO A 64 0.34 -10.53 11.94
C PRO A 64 1.80 -10.08 11.78
N VAL A 65 2.29 -9.20 12.67
CA VAL A 65 3.65 -8.61 12.58
C VAL A 65 4.75 -9.69 12.51
N ASN A 66 4.60 -10.79 13.25
CA ASN A 66 5.55 -11.91 13.23
C ASN A 66 5.57 -12.68 11.90
N VAL A 67 4.50 -12.60 11.11
CA VAL A 67 4.39 -13.20 9.76
C VAL A 67 4.83 -12.20 8.69
N LEU A 68 4.55 -10.91 8.90
CA LEU A 68 4.84 -9.83 7.96
C LEU A 68 6.31 -9.82 7.54
N GLN A 69 7.23 -9.79 8.50
CA GLN A 69 8.67 -9.69 8.20
C GLN A 69 9.23 -10.96 7.56
N LYS A 70 8.81 -12.14 8.04
CA LYS A 70 9.38 -13.43 7.60
C LYS A 70 8.82 -13.91 6.27
N THR A 71 7.55 -13.63 6.00
CA THR A 71 6.82 -14.26 4.89
C THR A 71 6.02 -13.25 4.08
N GLY A 72 5.40 -12.27 4.74
CA GLY A 72 4.57 -11.26 4.08
C GLY A 72 5.35 -10.41 3.07
N ILE A 73 6.41 -9.75 3.50
CA ILE A 73 7.25 -8.89 2.65
C ILE A 73 7.85 -9.67 1.48
N PRO A 74 8.52 -10.83 1.68
CA PRO A 74 9.00 -11.64 0.56
C PRO A 74 7.91 -12.05 -0.42
N PHE A 75 6.72 -12.41 0.07
CA PHE A 75 5.59 -12.79 -0.77
C PHE A 75 5.09 -11.61 -1.62
N VAL A 76 4.87 -10.45 -1.02
CA VAL A 76 4.37 -9.26 -1.73
C VAL A 76 5.39 -8.74 -2.73
N ILE A 77 6.70 -8.73 -2.41
CA ILE A 77 7.76 -8.39 -3.37
C ILE A 77 7.67 -9.30 -4.59
N LYS A 78 7.54 -10.62 -4.37
CA LYS A 78 7.42 -11.61 -5.45
C LYS A 78 6.16 -11.40 -6.28
N THR A 79 5.02 -11.14 -5.64
CA THR A 79 3.74 -10.87 -6.33
C THR A 79 3.83 -9.60 -7.16
N LEU A 80 4.37 -8.51 -6.59
CA LEU A 80 4.54 -7.24 -7.30
C LEU A 80 5.45 -7.39 -8.52
N TYR A 81 6.61 -8.02 -8.37
CA TYR A 81 7.57 -8.14 -9.48
C TYR A 81 7.09 -9.05 -10.61
N ARG A 82 6.10 -9.93 -10.36
CA ARG A 82 5.38 -10.65 -11.43
C ARG A 82 4.45 -9.74 -12.22
N LEU A 83 3.89 -8.71 -11.60
CA LEU A 83 2.98 -7.75 -12.25
C LEU A 83 3.75 -6.69 -13.05
N ILE A 84 4.88 -6.20 -12.53
CA ILE A 84 5.55 -5.02 -13.08
C ILE A 84 6.87 -5.29 -13.81
N VAL A 85 7.48 -6.47 -13.60
CA VAL A 85 8.78 -6.90 -14.15
C VAL A 85 9.79 -5.74 -14.32
N PRO A 86 10.53 -5.35 -13.27
CA PRO A 86 11.51 -4.26 -13.37
C PRO A 86 12.67 -4.64 -14.31
N THR A 87 12.65 -4.15 -15.55
CA THR A 87 13.64 -4.54 -16.58
C THR A 87 14.89 -3.66 -16.63
N GLU A 88 14.87 -2.46 -16.06
CA GLU A 88 16.00 -1.52 -16.08
C GLU A 88 16.63 -1.32 -14.69
N ALA A 89 17.93 -0.99 -14.67
CA ALA A 89 18.70 -0.75 -13.45
C ALA A 89 18.08 0.37 -12.58
N ASP A 90 17.74 1.50 -13.19
CA ASP A 90 17.08 2.63 -12.51
C ASP A 90 15.75 2.23 -11.83
N ARG A 91 14.94 1.39 -12.50
CA ARG A 91 13.71 0.86 -11.91
C ARG A 91 13.99 -0.02 -10.69
N LYS A 92 15.01 -0.87 -10.75
CA LYS A 92 15.41 -1.72 -9.61
C LYS A 92 15.90 -0.87 -8.43
N GLU A 93 16.68 0.17 -8.68
CA GLU A 93 17.17 1.08 -7.64
C GLU A 93 16.02 1.82 -6.94
N LYS A 94 15.04 2.33 -7.70
CA LYS A 94 13.86 3.01 -7.14
C LYS A 94 13.01 2.09 -6.29
N TRP A 95 12.79 0.86 -6.73
CA TRP A 95 12.08 -0.15 -5.94
C TRP A 95 12.86 -0.56 -4.69
N GLN A 96 14.19 -0.69 -4.79
CA GLN A 96 15.03 -0.95 -3.61
C GLN A 96 14.92 0.19 -2.59
N ALA A 97 15.01 1.44 -3.03
CA ALA A 97 14.85 2.61 -2.16
C ALA A 97 13.47 2.67 -1.49
N PHE A 98 12.42 2.20 -2.19
CA PHE A 98 11.09 2.06 -1.61
C PHE A 98 11.06 1.00 -0.51
N TRP A 99 11.63 -0.18 -0.75
CA TRP A 99 11.65 -1.28 0.21
C TRP A 99 12.49 -0.96 1.44
N ASP A 100 13.64 -0.31 1.27
CA ASP A 100 14.49 0.15 2.37
C ASP A 100 13.75 1.15 3.26
N TYR A 101 13.01 2.09 2.65
CA TYR A 101 12.14 3.00 3.38
C TYR A 101 11.02 2.24 4.12
N PHE A 102 10.37 1.29 3.43
CA PHE A 102 9.22 0.57 3.97
C PHE A 102 9.60 -0.23 5.21
N VAL A 103 10.64 -1.06 5.13
CA VAL A 103 11.14 -1.89 6.24
C VAL A 103 11.66 -1.06 7.41
N LYS A 104 12.22 0.13 7.13
CA LYS A 104 12.65 1.05 8.20
C LYS A 104 11.47 1.69 8.94
N THR A 105 10.32 1.82 8.28
CA THR A 105 9.15 2.53 8.82
C THR A 105 8.17 1.57 9.50
N TRP A 106 8.09 0.32 9.04
CA TRP A 106 7.10 -0.70 9.45
C TRP A 106 7.77 -2.05 9.75
#